data_AF-A0A3C0JRF1-F1
#
_entry.id   AF-A0A3C0JRF1-F1
#
_cell.length_a   1.000
_cell.length_b   1.000
_cell.length_c   1.000
_cell.angle_alpha   90.00
_cell.angle_beta   90.00
_cell.angle_gamma   90.00
#
_symmetry.space_group_name_H-M   'P 1'
#
loop_
_entity.id
_entity.type
_entity.pdbx_description
1 polymer ?
#
loop_
_entity_poly.entity_id
_entity_poly.type
_entity_poly.pdbx_seq_one_letter_code
_entity_poly.pdbx_strand_id
1 'polypeptide(L)'
;MWHATDREFITPEQLAQRLGSLGVSPTDTVVIYGDPVQFGTYAFWVLTMAGHKNLRLLDGGRKRWFAEGRPLSQKSPDASPLAYTPGTADFTSRVGRDDLRAKLGQPGRQLLDVRAPEEYRGERVSPPSGDLRFDFDHGAERTGRIPGATHPYFRVMVNEDDTFQSSEKLGVILDQAGAAADGSTELVTYCRLSHRATLAWFAIKYLLGRENVLVYDGSWTEWGSIVGFPMEKD
;
A
#
# COMPACT_ATOMS: atom_id res chain seq x y z
N MET A 1 4.57 -12.15 -8.06
CA MET A 1 4.00 -10.79 -8.08
C MET A 1 5.08 -9.72 -8.12
N TRP A 2 6.32 -10.03 -7.74
CA TRP A 2 7.48 -9.18 -8.00
C TRP A 2 8.35 -9.84 -9.07
N HIS A 3 8.70 -9.11 -10.11
CA HIS A 3 9.68 -9.52 -11.11
C HIS A 3 11.02 -8.83 -10.82
N ALA A 4 12.14 -9.48 -11.11
CA ALA A 4 13.45 -9.01 -10.68
C ALA A 4 13.85 -7.67 -11.35
N THR A 5 13.36 -7.42 -12.56
CA THR A 5 13.69 -6.23 -13.37
C THR A 5 12.47 -5.46 -13.83
N ASP A 6 11.27 -5.99 -13.60
CA ASP A 6 10.01 -5.37 -14.00
C ASP A 6 9.20 -5.09 -12.74
N ARG A 7 8.87 -3.82 -12.53
CA ARG A 7 8.12 -3.36 -11.38
C ARG A 7 6.64 -3.17 -11.69
N GLU A 8 6.19 -3.57 -12.88
CA GLU A 8 4.78 -3.62 -13.20
C GLU A 8 4.03 -4.68 -12.39
N PHE A 9 2.73 -4.46 -12.31
CA PHE A 9 1.82 -5.32 -11.57
C PHE A 9 1.39 -6.53 -12.40
N ILE A 10 0.99 -7.58 -11.70
CA ILE A 10 0.46 -8.79 -12.34
C ILE A 10 -0.76 -8.45 -13.21
N THR A 11 -0.80 -8.95 -14.44
CA THR A 11 -1.99 -8.78 -15.30
C THR A 11 -3.12 -9.70 -14.85
N PRO A 12 -4.38 -9.44 -15.26
CA PRO A 12 -5.49 -10.37 -14.99
C PRO A 12 -5.23 -11.80 -15.45
N GLU A 13 -4.56 -11.98 -16.60
CA GLU A 13 -4.20 -13.29 -17.16
C GLU A 13 -3.16 -14.00 -16.30
N GLN A 14 -2.12 -13.28 -15.88
CA GLN A 14 -1.10 -13.82 -15.00
C GLN A 14 -1.67 -14.17 -13.61
N LEU A 15 -2.59 -13.34 -13.09
CA LEU A 15 -3.27 -13.63 -11.83
C LEU A 15 -4.14 -14.88 -11.97
N ALA A 16 -4.92 -14.97 -13.05
CA ALA A 16 -5.76 -16.11 -13.34
C ALA A 16 -4.96 -17.41 -13.42
N GLN A 17 -3.87 -17.42 -14.18
CA GLN A 17 -2.98 -18.57 -14.26
C GLN A 17 -2.45 -18.96 -12.87
N ARG A 18 -2.04 -17.98 -12.07
CA ARG A 18 -1.46 -18.25 -10.75
C ARG A 18 -2.48 -18.76 -9.74
N LEU A 19 -3.63 -18.12 -9.62
CA LEU A 19 -4.71 -18.56 -8.72
C LEU A 19 -5.32 -19.88 -9.18
N GLY A 20 -5.57 -20.05 -10.47
CA GLY A 20 -6.03 -21.30 -11.05
C GLY A 20 -5.07 -22.46 -10.76
N SER A 21 -3.75 -22.25 -10.87
CA SER A 21 -2.76 -23.28 -10.52
C SER A 21 -2.78 -23.70 -9.04
N LEU A 22 -3.31 -22.84 -8.16
CA LEU A 22 -3.51 -23.10 -6.74
C LEU A 22 -4.90 -23.66 -6.40
N GLY A 23 -5.71 -23.98 -7.42
CA GLY A 23 -7.07 -24.48 -7.23
C GLY A 23 -8.07 -23.43 -6.74
N VAL A 24 -7.77 -22.15 -6.94
CA VAL A 24 -8.67 -21.03 -6.60
C VAL A 24 -9.55 -20.72 -7.79
N SER A 25 -10.85 -20.55 -7.56
CA SER A 25 -11.83 -20.11 -8.55
C SER A 25 -12.02 -18.58 -8.53
N PRO A 26 -12.54 -17.97 -9.61
CA PRO A 26 -12.87 -16.54 -9.61
C PRO A 26 -13.92 -16.11 -8.57
N THR A 27 -14.70 -17.07 -8.04
CA THR A 27 -15.76 -16.80 -7.04
C THR A 27 -15.32 -17.05 -5.60
N ASP A 28 -14.18 -17.70 -5.39
CA ASP A 28 -13.70 -18.01 -4.05
C ASP A 28 -13.38 -16.74 -3.26
N THR A 29 -13.55 -16.80 -1.94
CA THR A 29 -13.05 -15.74 -1.08
C THR A 29 -11.57 -15.96 -0.81
N VAL A 30 -10.74 -15.01 -1.23
CA VAL A 30 -9.30 -15.02 -0.96
C VAL A 30 -9.01 -14.15 0.28
N VAL A 31 -8.60 -14.80 1.36
CA VAL A 31 -8.18 -14.12 2.60
C VAL A 31 -6.66 -13.95 2.58
N ILE A 32 -6.21 -12.69 2.62
CA ILE A 32 -4.80 -12.31 2.48
C ILE A 32 -4.25 -11.86 3.83
N TYR A 33 -3.02 -12.24 4.13
CA TYR A 33 -2.23 -11.65 5.20
C TYR A 33 -0.79 -11.41 4.72
N GLY A 34 -0.12 -10.46 5.36
CA GLY A 34 1.29 -10.20 5.19
C GLY A 34 2.01 -10.28 6.52
N ASP A 35 3.30 -10.59 6.45
CA ASP A 35 4.23 -10.47 7.57
C ASP A 35 5.56 -9.93 7.01
N PRO A 36 5.84 -8.63 7.11
CA PRO A 36 5.04 -7.56 7.75
C PRO A 36 3.64 -7.28 7.15
N VAL A 37 2.72 -6.71 7.96
CA VAL A 37 1.29 -6.50 7.64
C VAL A 37 1.03 -5.75 6.33
N GLN A 38 1.85 -4.76 5.99
CA GLN A 38 1.68 -3.93 4.80
C GLN A 38 1.88 -4.69 3.49
N PHE A 39 2.52 -5.86 3.50
CA PHE A 39 2.57 -6.74 2.32
C PHE A 39 1.23 -7.43 2.04
N GLY A 40 0.39 -7.60 3.07
CA GLY A 40 -0.97 -8.11 2.91
C GLY A 40 -1.84 -7.10 2.17
N THR A 41 -1.82 -5.83 2.60
CA THR A 41 -2.55 -4.75 1.92
C THR A 41 -2.01 -4.48 0.51
N TYR A 42 -0.70 -4.64 0.30
CA TYR A 42 -0.10 -4.54 -1.04
C TYR A 42 -0.61 -5.64 -1.97
N ALA A 43 -0.62 -6.90 -1.53
CA ALA A 43 -1.19 -8.00 -2.29
C ALA A 43 -2.71 -7.81 -2.53
N PHE A 44 -3.45 -7.34 -1.52
CA PHE A 44 -4.87 -7.01 -1.66
C PHE A 44 -5.10 -5.97 -2.76
N TRP A 45 -4.34 -4.87 -2.76
CA TRP A 45 -4.45 -3.81 -3.75
C TRP A 45 -4.13 -4.32 -5.16
N VAL A 46 -3.06 -5.09 -5.31
CA VAL A 46 -2.66 -5.70 -6.61
C VAL A 46 -3.73 -6.67 -7.12
N LEU A 47 -4.28 -7.54 -6.27
CA LEU A 47 -5.35 -8.47 -6.67
C LEU A 47 -6.66 -7.75 -7.01
N THR A 48 -6.94 -6.63 -6.32
CA THR A 48 -8.07 -5.76 -6.64
C THR A 48 -7.91 -5.19 -8.04
N MET A 49 -6.74 -4.61 -8.36
CA MET A 49 -6.45 -4.06 -9.69
C MET A 49 -6.47 -5.13 -10.80
N ALA A 50 -6.06 -6.35 -10.50
CA ALA A 50 -6.10 -7.48 -11.45
C ALA A 50 -7.49 -8.14 -11.55
N GLY A 51 -8.49 -7.64 -10.81
CA GLY A 51 -9.90 -7.95 -11.01
C GLY A 51 -10.48 -9.07 -10.17
N HIS A 52 -9.79 -9.58 -9.15
CA HIS A 52 -10.38 -10.53 -8.20
C HIS A 52 -11.33 -9.81 -7.22
N LYS A 53 -12.57 -10.29 -7.07
CA LYS A 53 -13.62 -9.53 -6.38
C LYS A 53 -13.74 -9.84 -4.89
N ASN A 54 -13.64 -11.11 -4.50
CA ASN A 54 -13.92 -11.55 -3.13
C ASN A 54 -12.66 -11.57 -2.28
N LEU A 55 -12.08 -10.39 -2.02
CA LEU A 55 -10.86 -10.25 -1.22
C LEU A 55 -11.17 -9.88 0.22
N ARG A 56 -10.45 -10.47 1.16
CA ARG A 56 -10.46 -10.11 2.58
C ARG A 56 -9.03 -9.95 3.10
N LEU A 57 -8.83 -9.11 4.10
CA LEU A 57 -7.60 -9.06 4.87
C LEU A 57 -7.80 -9.73 6.23
N LEU A 58 -6.83 -10.53 6.65
CA LEU A 58 -6.72 -10.99 8.02
C LEU A 58 -6.12 -9.87 8.87
N ASP A 59 -6.97 -9.21 9.65
CA ASP A 59 -6.58 -8.11 10.52
C ASP A 59 -5.56 -8.56 11.60
N GLY A 60 -4.45 -7.86 11.74
CA GLY A 60 -3.30 -8.26 12.56
C GLY A 60 -2.39 -9.33 11.94
N GLY A 61 -2.78 -9.88 10.79
CA GLY A 61 -2.00 -10.84 10.01
C GLY A 61 -1.43 -12.00 10.83
N ARG A 62 -0.20 -12.41 10.50
CA ARG A 62 0.48 -13.51 11.19
C ARG A 62 0.83 -13.18 12.64
N LYS A 63 1.15 -11.91 12.92
CA LYS A 63 1.59 -11.46 14.23
C LYS A 63 0.51 -11.72 15.29
N ARG A 64 -0.71 -11.24 15.04
CA ARG A 64 -1.86 -11.51 15.90
C ARG A 64 -2.23 -12.99 15.95
N TRP A 65 -2.22 -13.69 14.81
CA TRP A 65 -2.51 -15.13 14.76
C TRP A 65 -1.62 -15.94 15.70
N PHE A 66 -0.33 -15.62 15.71
CA PHE A 66 0.66 -16.26 16.59
C PHE A 66 0.45 -15.86 18.06
N ALA A 67 0.24 -14.57 18.34
CA ALA A 67 0.01 -14.07 19.70
C ALA A 67 -1.24 -14.67 20.36
N GLU A 68 -2.28 -14.98 19.57
CA GLU A 68 -3.50 -15.66 20.03
C GLU A 68 -3.35 -17.19 20.17
N GLY A 69 -2.15 -17.75 19.95
CA GLY A 69 -1.90 -19.19 20.10
C GLY A 69 -2.63 -20.06 19.07
N ARG A 70 -3.00 -19.50 17.91
CA ARG A 70 -3.74 -20.24 16.88
C ARG A 70 -2.84 -21.27 16.17
N PRO A 71 -3.42 -22.39 15.69
CA PRO A 71 -2.64 -23.45 15.06
C PRO A 71 -1.94 -22.97 13.80
N LEU A 72 -0.77 -23.54 13.54
CA LEU A 72 0.01 -23.36 12.32
C LEU A 72 0.20 -24.71 11.62
N SER A 73 0.37 -24.67 10.30
CA SER A 73 0.69 -25.84 9.49
C SER A 73 1.89 -25.54 8.60
N GLN A 74 2.76 -26.53 8.44
CA GLN A 74 3.81 -26.54 7.42
C GLN A 74 3.42 -27.41 6.21
N LYS A 75 2.29 -28.11 6.29
CA LYS A 75 1.77 -28.94 5.19
C LYS A 75 1.25 -28.03 4.09
N SER A 76 1.79 -28.20 2.89
CA SER A 76 1.21 -27.60 1.68
C SER A 76 -0.21 -28.13 1.46
N PRO A 77 -1.19 -27.27 1.17
CA PRO A 77 -2.54 -27.72 0.87
C PRO A 77 -2.53 -28.61 -0.38
N ASP A 78 -3.36 -29.64 -0.38
CA ASP A 78 -3.61 -30.47 -1.55
C ASP A 78 -4.72 -29.78 -2.35
N ALA A 79 -4.32 -29.12 -3.44
CA ALA A 79 -5.22 -28.37 -4.30
C ALA A 79 -4.97 -28.77 -5.76
N SER A 80 -6.04 -29.12 -6.46
CA SER A 80 -5.98 -29.42 -7.90
C SER A 80 -6.15 -28.13 -8.70
N PRO A 81 -5.37 -27.93 -9.78
CA PRO A 81 -5.54 -26.77 -10.64
C PRO A 81 -6.97 -26.63 -11.18
N LEU A 82 -7.48 -25.41 -11.22
CA LEU A 82 -8.78 -25.06 -11.79
C LEU A 82 -8.62 -24.06 -12.94
N ALA A 83 -9.55 -24.11 -13.88
CA ALA A 83 -9.68 -23.05 -14.87
C ALA A 83 -10.14 -21.77 -14.16
N TYR A 84 -9.35 -20.72 -14.29
CA TYR A 84 -9.67 -19.39 -13.79
C TYR A 84 -9.83 -18.45 -14.97
N THR A 85 -11.03 -17.89 -15.16
CA THR A 85 -11.26 -16.86 -16.18
C THR A 85 -10.68 -15.53 -15.69
N PRO A 86 -9.78 -14.87 -16.46
CA PRO A 86 -9.24 -13.56 -16.10
C PRO A 86 -10.33 -12.53 -15.79
N GLY A 87 -10.08 -11.71 -14.76
CA GLY A 87 -10.92 -10.56 -14.45
C GLY A 87 -10.65 -9.38 -15.39
N THR A 88 -11.36 -8.27 -15.14
CA THR A 88 -11.08 -6.99 -15.81
C THR A 88 -10.09 -6.19 -14.97
N ALA A 89 -9.05 -5.64 -15.60
CA ALA A 89 -8.13 -4.74 -14.94
C ALA A 89 -8.83 -3.46 -14.48
N ASP A 90 -8.52 -3.01 -13.27
CA ASP A 90 -9.08 -1.81 -12.64
C ASP A 90 -7.95 -0.96 -12.03
N PHE A 91 -7.50 0.05 -12.77
CA PHE A 91 -6.44 0.96 -12.34
C PHE A 91 -6.99 2.24 -11.67
N THR A 92 -8.28 2.28 -11.31
CA THR A 92 -8.91 3.49 -10.75
C THR A 92 -8.33 3.91 -9.39
N SER A 93 -7.59 3.03 -8.71
CA SER A 93 -6.88 3.32 -7.46
C SER A 93 -5.38 3.58 -7.63
N ARG A 94 -4.85 3.56 -8.86
CA ARG A 94 -3.43 3.80 -9.19
C ARG A 94 -3.28 5.17 -9.84
N VAL A 95 -2.25 5.91 -9.45
CA VAL A 95 -1.83 7.13 -10.13
C VAL A 95 -0.33 7.11 -10.39
N GLY A 96 0.09 7.54 -11.58
CA GLY A 96 1.50 7.60 -11.96
C GLY A 96 2.13 8.98 -11.78
N ARG A 97 3.46 9.04 -11.88
CA ARG A 97 4.25 10.28 -11.69
C ARG A 97 3.81 11.45 -12.56
N ASP A 98 3.40 11.22 -13.81
CA ASP A 98 3.11 12.28 -14.77
C ASP A 98 1.80 13.01 -14.42
N ASP A 99 0.76 12.25 -14.06
CA ASP A 99 -0.50 12.82 -13.54
C ASP A 99 -0.27 13.56 -12.22
N LEU A 100 0.52 12.96 -11.32
CA LEU A 100 0.85 13.57 -10.03
C LEU A 100 1.63 14.88 -10.21
N ARG A 101 2.59 14.92 -11.15
CA ARG A 101 3.37 16.12 -11.48
C ARG A 101 2.51 17.21 -12.11
N ALA A 102 1.62 16.85 -13.04
CA ALA A 102 0.76 17.81 -13.74
C ALA A 102 -0.21 18.53 -12.80
N LYS A 103 -0.67 17.85 -11.74
CA LYS A 103 -1.65 18.38 -10.77
C LYS A 103 -1.03 18.81 -9.45
N LEU A 104 0.30 18.87 -9.35
CA LEU A 104 0.99 19.24 -8.11
C LEU A 104 0.62 20.67 -7.69
N GLY A 105 0.17 20.83 -6.44
CA GLY A 105 -0.22 22.13 -5.87
C GLY A 105 -1.58 22.66 -6.35
N GLN A 106 -2.32 21.92 -7.18
CA GLN A 106 -3.68 22.28 -7.56
C GLN A 106 -4.65 21.95 -6.41
N PRO A 107 -5.72 22.76 -6.22
CA PRO A 107 -6.74 22.46 -5.22
C PRO A 107 -7.49 21.16 -5.55
N GLY A 108 -8.07 20.53 -4.54
CA GLY A 108 -8.86 19.30 -4.70
C GLY A 108 -8.03 18.01 -4.74
N ARG A 109 -6.71 18.08 -4.56
CA ARG A 109 -5.84 16.92 -4.37
C ARG A 109 -4.86 17.18 -3.23
N GLN A 110 -4.61 16.16 -2.42
CA GLN A 110 -3.61 16.19 -1.37
C GLN A 110 -2.79 14.90 -1.34
N LEU A 111 -1.49 15.06 -1.11
CA LEU A 111 -0.54 13.96 -1.05
C LEU A 111 -0.32 13.56 0.40
N LEU A 112 -0.40 12.27 0.70
CA LEU A 112 -0.13 11.69 2.00
C LEU A 112 1.19 10.90 1.93
N ASP A 113 2.23 11.46 2.51
CA ASP A 113 3.49 10.76 2.73
C ASP A 113 3.37 9.89 3.98
N VAL A 114 3.34 8.58 3.81
CA VAL A 114 3.16 7.65 4.94
C VAL A 114 4.47 7.00 5.39
N ARG A 115 5.62 7.53 4.95
CA ARG A 115 6.96 7.07 5.35
C ARG A 115 7.28 7.41 6.80
N ALA A 116 8.41 6.93 7.31
CA ALA A 116 8.88 7.29 8.65
C ALA A 116 9.15 8.81 8.76
N PRO A 117 9.06 9.40 9.97
CA PRO A 117 9.33 10.82 10.16
C PRO A 117 10.68 11.30 9.59
N GLU A 118 11.73 10.50 9.73
CA GLU A 118 13.08 10.80 9.22
C GLU A 118 13.12 10.81 7.69
N GLU A 119 12.34 9.94 7.04
CA GLU A 119 12.19 9.92 5.58
C GLU A 119 11.46 11.19 5.09
N TYR A 120 10.41 11.62 5.81
CA TYR A 120 9.61 12.81 5.49
C TYR A 120 10.37 14.13 5.67
N ARG A 121 11.15 14.26 6.75
CA ARG A 121 12.03 15.42 7.00
C ARG A 121 13.20 15.50 6.03
N GLY A 122 13.50 14.40 5.34
CA GLY A 122 14.58 14.33 4.36
C GLY A 122 15.96 14.07 4.96
N GLU A 123 16.00 13.41 6.12
CA GLU A 123 17.23 12.96 6.77
C GLU A 123 17.79 11.71 6.08
N ARG A 124 16.96 10.94 5.38
CA ARG A 124 17.27 9.61 4.83
C ARG A 124 16.24 9.15 3.78
N VAL A 125 16.58 8.15 2.94
CA VAL A 125 15.72 7.66 1.84
C VAL A 125 15.07 6.30 2.12
N SER A 126 15.54 5.56 3.10
CA SER A 126 14.99 4.28 3.55
C SER A 126 14.44 4.36 4.99
N PRO A 127 13.62 3.40 5.45
CA PRO A 127 13.15 3.34 6.84
C PRO A 127 14.29 3.03 7.82
N PRO A 128 14.22 3.43 9.10
CA PRO A 128 15.27 3.15 10.08
C PRO A 128 15.53 1.65 10.17
N SER A 129 16.77 1.28 10.50
CA SER A 129 17.27 -0.10 10.49
C SER A 129 16.50 -1.10 11.38
N GLY A 130 15.64 -0.61 12.27
CA GLY A 130 14.74 -1.43 13.09
C GLY A 130 13.41 -1.82 12.44
N ASP A 131 12.98 -1.18 11.33
CA ASP A 131 11.66 -1.37 10.72
C ASP A 131 11.69 -2.31 9.49
N LEU A 132 12.86 -2.54 8.90
CA LEU A 132 13.06 -3.46 7.77
C LEU A 132 14.41 -4.17 7.86
N ARG A 133 14.49 -5.44 7.42
CA ARG A 133 15.70 -6.31 7.50
C ARG A 133 16.91 -5.85 6.66
N PHE A 134 16.96 -4.60 6.21
CA PHE A 134 18.01 -4.09 5.32
C PHE A 134 18.61 -2.80 5.90
N ASP A 135 19.82 -2.92 6.42
CA ASP A 135 20.55 -1.87 7.17
C ASP A 135 21.31 -0.90 6.24
N PHE A 136 20.71 -0.56 5.09
CA PHE A 136 21.33 0.31 4.09
C PHE A 136 20.37 1.42 3.67
N ASP A 137 20.83 2.67 3.71
CA ASP A 137 20.09 3.83 3.19
C ASP A 137 20.24 3.91 1.66
N HIS A 138 19.57 2.98 0.97
CA HIS A 138 19.56 2.86 -0.49
C HIS A 138 18.15 3.10 -1.00
N GLY A 139 17.98 3.59 -2.22
CA GLY A 139 16.66 3.83 -2.79
C GLY A 139 16.67 4.97 -3.80
N ALA A 140 16.06 6.09 -3.41
CA ALA A 140 16.05 7.29 -4.24
C ALA A 140 17.40 8.00 -4.23
N GLU A 141 17.69 8.77 -5.28
CA GLU A 141 18.91 9.59 -5.37
C GLU A 141 18.89 10.81 -4.43
N ARG A 142 17.71 11.21 -3.94
CA ARG A 142 17.52 12.41 -3.12
C ARG A 142 16.65 12.11 -1.89
N THR A 143 17.05 12.64 -0.74
CA THR A 143 16.21 12.71 0.46
C THR A 143 15.19 13.84 0.36
N GLY A 144 14.15 13.83 1.19
CA GLY A 144 13.09 14.86 1.22
C GLY A 144 11.72 14.24 0.98
N ARG A 145 10.75 15.06 0.58
CA ARG A 145 9.36 14.68 0.29
C ARG A 145 8.81 15.39 -0.96
N ILE A 146 7.66 14.94 -1.46
CA ILE A 146 6.94 15.64 -2.53
C ILE A 146 6.36 16.94 -1.96
N PRO A 147 6.47 18.10 -2.65
CA PRO A 147 6.00 19.37 -2.12
C PRO A 147 4.53 19.37 -1.70
N GLY A 148 4.22 19.97 -0.56
CA GLY A 148 2.87 20.07 0.01
C GLY A 148 2.28 18.75 0.53
N ALA A 149 3.06 17.66 0.59
CA ALA A 149 2.59 16.42 1.19
C ALA A 149 2.39 16.56 2.71
N THR A 150 1.30 16.00 3.24
CA THR A 150 1.11 15.83 4.69
C THR A 150 1.63 14.46 5.15
N HIS A 151 1.80 14.29 6.47
CA HIS A 151 2.53 13.15 7.04
C HIS A 151 1.73 12.30 8.04
N PRO A 152 0.74 11.51 7.59
CA PRO A 152 0.13 10.50 8.44
C PRO A 152 0.98 9.21 8.42
N TYR A 153 1.95 9.10 9.32
CA TYR A 153 2.86 7.95 9.38
C TYR A 153 2.10 6.61 9.46
N PHE A 154 2.35 5.67 8.53
CA PHE A 154 1.56 4.44 8.42
C PHE A 154 1.49 3.62 9.71
N ARG A 155 2.57 3.61 10.52
CA ARG A 155 2.65 2.78 11.72
C ARG A 155 1.67 3.21 12.81
N VAL A 156 1.26 4.49 12.84
CA VAL A 156 0.25 4.93 13.81
C VAL A 156 -1.16 4.48 13.43
N MET A 157 -1.38 3.99 12.21
CA MET A 157 -2.66 3.46 11.72
C MET A 157 -2.93 2.01 12.14
N VAL A 158 -1.94 1.35 12.76
CA VAL A 158 -2.07 0.00 13.31
C VAL A 158 -1.74 -0.03 14.80
N ASN A 159 -2.23 -1.04 15.50
CA ASN A 159 -1.89 -1.35 16.88
C ASN A 159 -0.55 -2.08 16.97
N GLU A 160 -0.08 -2.33 18.19
CA GLU A 160 1.14 -3.09 18.42
C GLU A 160 1.07 -4.52 17.85
N ASP A 161 -0.10 -5.14 17.83
CA ASP A 161 -0.33 -6.47 17.26
C ASP A 161 -0.62 -6.46 15.74
N ASP A 162 -0.40 -5.33 15.08
CA ASP A 162 -0.62 -5.05 13.66
C ASP A 162 -2.10 -5.03 13.21
N THR A 163 -3.06 -5.05 14.15
CA THR A 163 -4.47 -4.78 13.80
C THR A 163 -4.67 -3.33 13.43
N PHE A 164 -5.64 -3.02 12.57
CA PHE A 164 -5.97 -1.63 12.28
C PHE A 164 -6.49 -0.89 13.52
N GLN A 165 -6.16 0.40 13.63
CA GLN A 165 -6.83 1.29 14.57
C GLN A 165 -8.32 1.40 14.23
N SER A 166 -9.16 1.77 15.21
CA SER A 166 -10.58 2.01 14.98
C SER A 166 -10.81 3.18 14.01
N SER A 167 -11.97 3.21 13.37
CA SER A 167 -12.40 4.30 12.47
C SER A 167 -12.24 5.68 13.11
N GLU A 168 -12.61 5.82 14.39
CA GLU A 168 -12.55 7.09 15.10
C GLU A 168 -11.09 7.56 15.24
N LYS A 169 -10.19 6.65 15.62
CA LYS A 169 -8.77 6.97 15.80
C LYS A 169 -8.06 7.20 14.46
N LEU A 170 -8.43 6.47 13.42
CA LEU A 170 -7.95 6.73 12.06
C LEU A 170 -8.36 8.13 11.58
N GLY A 171 -9.59 8.56 11.85
CA GLY A 171 -10.05 9.93 11.58
C GLY A 171 -9.18 10.97 12.29
N VAL A 172 -8.95 10.80 13.59
CA VAL A 172 -8.08 11.70 14.38
C VAL A 172 -6.66 11.76 13.83
N ILE A 173 -6.07 10.63 13.41
CA ILE A 173 -4.73 10.58 12.81
C ILE A 173 -4.66 11.42 11.53
N LEU A 174 -5.68 11.31 10.67
CA LEU A 174 -5.75 12.07 9.43
C LEU A 174 -5.95 13.57 9.70
N ASP A 175 -6.87 13.92 10.61
CA ASP A 175 -7.14 15.30 10.98
C ASP A 175 -5.89 15.98 11.57
N GLN A 176 -5.15 15.29 12.45
CA GLN A 176 -3.90 15.78 13.03
C GLN A 176 -2.80 15.96 11.98
N ALA A 177 -2.76 15.11 10.95
CA ALA A 177 -1.86 15.27 9.83
C ALA A 177 -2.30 16.40 8.87
N GLY A 178 -3.49 16.98 9.07
CA GLY A 178 -4.06 17.99 8.17
C GLY A 178 -4.59 17.40 6.87
N ALA A 179 -4.92 16.10 6.84
CA ALA A 179 -5.56 15.48 5.68
C ALA A 179 -7.01 15.97 5.53
N ALA A 180 -7.45 16.17 4.29
CA ALA A 180 -8.77 16.66 3.99
C ALA A 180 -9.86 15.68 4.44
N ALA A 181 -10.69 16.12 5.38
CA ALA A 181 -11.83 15.34 5.88
C ALA A 181 -13.00 15.30 4.89
N ASP A 182 -13.04 16.21 3.92
CA ASP A 182 -14.10 16.22 2.91
C ASP A 182 -13.91 15.05 1.91
N GLY A 183 -15.01 14.46 1.48
CA GLY A 183 -15.00 13.34 0.53
C GLY A 183 -14.71 13.73 -0.92
N SER A 184 -14.64 15.03 -1.24
CA SER A 184 -14.42 15.52 -2.60
C SER A 184 -12.94 15.63 -2.96
N THR A 185 -12.09 15.94 -1.98
CA THR A 185 -10.64 16.01 -2.15
C THR A 185 -10.06 14.64 -2.48
N GLU A 186 -9.29 14.53 -3.55
CA GLU A 186 -8.56 13.31 -3.87
C GLU A 186 -7.35 13.16 -2.94
N LEU A 187 -7.27 12.04 -2.20
CA LEU A 187 -6.08 11.72 -1.40
C LEU A 187 -5.20 10.76 -2.16
N VAL A 188 -3.92 11.07 -2.27
CA VAL A 188 -2.94 10.18 -2.90
C VAL A 188 -1.91 9.75 -1.87
N THR A 189 -1.92 8.47 -1.51
CA THR A 189 -0.91 7.93 -0.60
C THR A 189 0.35 7.51 -1.35
N TYR A 190 1.51 7.74 -0.75
CA TYR A 190 2.78 7.25 -1.26
C TYR A 190 3.74 6.91 -0.12
N CYS A 191 4.73 6.05 -0.39
CA CYS A 191 5.80 5.80 0.55
C CYS A 191 7.15 5.72 -0.17
N ARG A 192 7.96 4.68 0.06
CA ARG A 192 9.19 4.41 -0.71
C ARG A 192 8.91 3.54 -1.94
N LEU A 193 8.12 2.48 -1.79
CA LEU A 193 7.82 1.46 -2.81
C LEU A 193 6.35 0.98 -2.68
N SER A 194 5.42 1.91 -2.47
CA SER A 194 3.96 1.73 -2.36
C SER A 194 3.37 0.74 -1.34
N HIS A 195 4.11 -0.22 -0.77
CA HIS A 195 3.57 -1.21 0.19
C HIS A 195 3.01 -0.60 1.49
N ARG A 196 3.68 0.41 2.07
CA ARG A 196 3.11 1.15 3.23
C ARG A 196 1.94 2.06 2.80
N ALA A 197 1.98 2.57 1.57
CA ALA A 197 0.94 3.42 1.01
C ALA A 197 -0.37 2.65 0.79
N THR A 198 -0.29 1.37 0.40
CA THR A 198 -1.46 0.49 0.29
C THR A 198 -2.10 0.17 1.64
N LEU A 199 -1.34 0.18 2.74
CA LEU A 199 -1.92 0.06 4.09
C LEU A 199 -2.76 1.29 4.43
N ALA A 200 -2.22 2.48 4.23
CA ALA A 200 -2.97 3.72 4.45
C ALA A 200 -4.17 3.81 3.51
N TRP A 201 -4.00 3.50 2.22
CA TRP A 201 -5.10 3.44 1.27
C TRP A 201 -6.21 2.49 1.72
N PHE A 202 -5.87 1.29 2.21
CA PHE A 202 -6.88 0.34 2.70
C PHE A 202 -7.65 0.90 3.90
N ALA A 203 -6.94 1.46 4.89
CA ALA A 203 -7.55 2.05 6.07
C ALA A 203 -8.50 3.21 5.69
N ILE A 204 -8.05 4.13 4.84
CA ILE A 204 -8.84 5.30 4.43
C ILE A 204 -10.02 4.86 3.55
N LYS A 205 -9.81 3.94 2.61
CA LYS A 205 -10.87 3.51 1.69
C LYS A 205 -11.93 2.65 2.38
N TYR A 206 -11.52 1.59 3.05
CA TYR A 206 -12.45 0.57 3.53
C TYR A 206 -12.88 0.74 4.98
N LEU A 207 -12.05 1.34 5.85
CA LEU A 207 -12.38 1.51 7.27
C LEU A 207 -12.99 2.89 7.56
N LEU A 208 -12.58 3.92 6.81
CA LEU A 208 -13.19 5.26 6.86
C LEU A 208 -14.24 5.50 5.77
N GLY A 209 -14.37 4.58 4.80
CA GLY A 209 -15.39 4.68 3.75
C GLY A 209 -15.14 5.77 2.70
N ARG A 210 -13.88 6.15 2.46
CA ARG A 210 -13.53 7.22 1.53
C ARG A 210 -13.22 6.68 0.14
N GLU A 211 -14.02 7.05 -0.85
CA GLU A 211 -13.85 6.49 -2.20
C GLU A 211 -12.69 7.11 -3.00
N ASN A 212 -12.47 8.42 -2.86
CA ASN A 212 -11.50 9.18 -3.65
C ASN A 212 -10.08 9.10 -3.08
N VAL A 213 -9.52 7.88 -3.03
CA VAL A 213 -8.19 7.59 -2.49
C VAL A 213 -7.39 6.74 -3.47
N LEU A 214 -6.23 7.24 -3.86
CA LEU A 214 -5.32 6.64 -4.83
C LEU A 214 -3.98 6.28 -4.18
N VAL A 215 -3.24 5.39 -4.83
CA VAL A 215 -1.87 5.03 -4.49
C VAL A 215 -0.96 5.48 -5.62
N TYR A 216 0.05 6.30 -5.28
CA TYR A 216 1.17 6.55 -6.18
C TYR A 216 2.20 5.42 -6.05
N ASP A 217 2.18 4.54 -7.04
CA ASP A 217 2.91 3.28 -7.07
C ASP A 217 4.43 3.46 -7.14
N GLY A 218 4.89 4.39 -7.99
CA GLY A 218 6.30 4.75 -8.12
C GLY A 218 6.90 5.30 -6.83
N SER A 219 6.08 6.00 -6.04
CA SER A 219 6.42 6.46 -4.69
C SER A 219 7.74 7.28 -4.67
N TRP A 220 8.39 7.39 -3.50
CA TRP A 220 9.62 8.18 -3.38
C TRP A 220 10.80 7.60 -4.16
N THR A 221 10.87 6.29 -4.39
CA THR A 221 11.96 5.70 -5.17
C THR A 221 11.96 6.22 -6.61
N GLU A 222 10.78 6.39 -7.22
CA GLU A 222 10.66 7.02 -8.53
C GLU A 222 10.86 8.55 -8.42
N TRP A 223 10.03 9.23 -7.62
CA TRP A 223 10.00 10.70 -7.57
C TRP A 223 11.35 11.30 -7.16
N GLY A 224 11.96 10.76 -6.11
CA GLY A 224 13.24 11.21 -5.57
C GLY A 224 14.42 10.95 -6.51
N SER A 225 14.25 10.14 -7.56
CA SER A 225 15.32 9.80 -8.52
C SER A 225 15.22 10.57 -9.85
N ILE A 226 14.07 11.19 -10.16
CA ILE A 226 13.89 11.88 -11.44
C ILE A 226 14.48 13.29 -11.39
N VAL A 227 15.42 13.58 -12.30
CA VAL A 227 16.00 14.92 -12.46
C VAL A 227 14.90 15.96 -12.77
N GLY A 228 14.93 17.09 -12.06
CA GLY A 228 13.99 18.20 -12.27
C GLY A 228 12.63 18.04 -11.58
N PHE A 229 12.35 16.90 -10.94
CA PHE A 229 11.16 16.78 -10.09
C PHE A 229 11.36 17.56 -8.78
N PRO A 230 10.36 18.35 -8.35
CA PRO A 230 10.48 19.23 -7.20
C PRO A 230 10.41 18.44 -5.89
N MET A 231 11.00 18.99 -4.85
CA MET A 231 11.11 18.34 -3.54
C MET A 231 11.14 19.38 -2.43
N GLU A 232 10.68 18.99 -1.26
CA GLU A 232 10.79 19.74 0.00
C GLU A 232 11.64 18.98 1.02
N LYS A 233 12.19 19.73 1.97
CA LYS A 233 12.90 19.26 3.16
C LYS A 233 12.60 20.21 4.31
N ASP A 234 12.70 19.72 5.54
CA ASP A 234 12.66 20.55 6.74
C ASP A 234 14.06 21.02 7.14
#